data_AF-A0A7R9B5P7-F1
#
_entry.id   AF-A0A7R9B5P7-F1
#
_cell.length_a   1.000
_cell.length_b   1.000
_cell.length_c   1.000
_cell.angle_alpha   90.00
_cell.angle_beta   90.00
_cell.angle_gamma   90.00
#
_symmetry.space_group_name_H-M   'P 1'
#
loop_
_entity.id
_entity.type
_entity.pdbx_description
1 polymer ?
#
loop_
_entity_poly.entity_id
_entity_poly.type
_entity_poly.pdbx_seq_one_letter_code
_entity_poly.pdbx_strand_id
1 'polypeptide(L)'
;MSCGHGLKLRSYYRVSAFVIFLMVVSMFYIPYSDNWSNRIQQVDIEVSEKNYYSSMSKDGYLVWTPSCQIPEIDPYDPSIKNMLSRSDPIICSKHGPLTYVTTRDNSTSSYSLMIDSGMISQYVPPHQKLFCCYSIVTRVTVSTENYNSSADNLYSISTCNKFDKEVELEPNEEFILVKCHSKKTSKSSKQKEVYNNMHAVVQKKESIISKLEENNKRESCEDSRKLNVILVGLDSMSRSSLIRLMPNTVSHLRHNGWTELKGYNKIGDNTFPNLMAILTGYSVKELEHLCWPGRKSKMDDCPFLWKDFSRQGYVTAYVEDEPEIVTIPLRLGESNVPLYGHFVIQLEVTRKRGVGD
;
A
#
# COMPACT_ATOMS: atom_id res chain seq x y z
N MET A 1 60.18 -32.54 43.07
CA MET A 1 59.13 -31.50 43.10
C MET A 1 59.72 -30.20 42.62
N SER A 2 59.15 -29.65 41.55
CA SER A 2 59.18 -28.25 41.08
C SER A 2 59.39 -28.22 39.56
N CYS A 3 58.28 -28.27 38.83
CA CYS A 3 58.21 -28.07 37.40
C CYS A 3 56.95 -27.24 37.13
N GLY A 4 57.07 -26.13 36.38
CA GLY A 4 55.91 -25.48 35.76
C GLY A 4 55.67 -24.01 36.08
N HIS A 5 56.65 -23.12 35.94
CA HIS A 5 56.40 -21.66 35.88
C HIS A 5 56.70 -21.00 34.51
N GLY A 6 57.18 -21.76 33.52
CA GLY A 6 57.61 -21.21 32.21
C GLY A 6 56.55 -21.16 31.09
N LEU A 7 55.45 -21.91 31.20
CA LEU A 7 54.46 -22.03 30.10
C LEU A 7 53.32 -21.00 30.17
N LYS A 8 52.99 -20.46 31.36
CA LYS A 8 51.90 -19.47 31.52
C LYS A 8 52.29 -18.06 31.03
N LEU A 9 53.55 -17.65 31.18
CA LEU A 9 54.01 -16.33 30.72
C LEU A 9 53.91 -16.18 29.19
N ARG A 10 54.28 -17.23 28.43
CA ARG A 10 54.31 -17.19 26.96
C ARG A 10 52.92 -17.09 26.32
N SER A 11 51.89 -17.64 26.98
CA SER A 11 50.49 -17.50 26.59
C SER A 11 49.96 -16.09 26.89
N TYR A 12 50.31 -15.55 28.06
CA TYR A 12 49.92 -14.20 28.46
C TYR A 12 50.47 -13.12 27.52
N TYR A 13 51.73 -13.23 27.09
CA TYR A 13 52.30 -12.30 26.10
C TYR A 13 51.64 -12.41 24.72
N ARG A 14 51.20 -13.61 24.31
CA ARG A 14 50.48 -13.80 23.04
C ARG A 14 49.08 -13.19 23.07
N VAL A 15 48.35 -13.38 24.17
CA VAL A 15 47.03 -12.75 24.37
C VAL A 15 47.17 -11.23 24.47
N SER A 16 48.16 -10.74 25.22
CA SER A 16 48.41 -9.30 25.36
C SER A 16 48.80 -8.66 24.03
N ALA A 17 49.66 -9.31 23.22
CA ALA A 17 50.02 -8.84 21.89
C ALA A 17 48.81 -8.83 20.93
N PHE A 18 47.92 -9.81 21.03
CA PHE A 18 46.70 -9.87 20.20
C PHE A 18 45.70 -8.78 20.58
N VAL A 19 45.53 -8.50 21.87
CA VAL A 19 44.67 -7.41 22.36
C VAL A 19 45.23 -6.04 21.97
N ILE A 20 46.55 -5.84 22.05
CA ILE A 20 47.20 -4.62 21.58
C ILE A 20 47.04 -4.46 20.06
N PHE A 21 47.20 -5.54 19.30
CA PHE A 21 46.98 -5.53 17.85
C PHE A 21 45.53 -5.15 17.49
N LEU A 22 44.54 -5.71 18.18
CA LEU A 22 43.12 -5.36 17.99
C LEU A 22 42.84 -3.89 18.37
N MET A 23 43.42 -3.38 19.45
CA MET A 23 43.29 -1.97 19.81
C MET A 23 43.90 -1.05 18.75
N VAL A 24 45.09 -1.36 18.23
CA VAL A 24 45.73 -0.59 17.16
C VAL A 24 44.91 -0.64 15.88
N VAL A 25 44.42 -1.81 15.46
CA VAL A 25 43.54 -1.94 14.29
C VAL A 25 42.26 -1.13 14.46
N SER A 26 41.62 -1.16 15.65
CA SER A 26 40.44 -0.33 15.92
C SER A 26 40.75 1.17 15.84
N MET A 27 41.93 1.59 16.32
CA MET A 27 42.37 2.99 16.29
C MET A 27 42.62 3.52 14.87
N PHE A 28 42.93 2.65 13.90
CA PHE A 28 43.07 3.01 12.49
C PHE A 28 41.79 2.82 11.67
N TYR A 29 40.87 1.94 12.08
CA TYR A 29 39.59 1.74 11.39
C TYR A 29 38.49 2.71 11.83
N ILE A 30 38.46 3.15 13.09
CA ILE A 30 37.45 4.11 13.60
C ILE A 30 37.57 5.49 12.90
N PRO A 31 38.76 6.07 12.67
CA PRO A 31 38.88 7.32 11.89
C PRO A 31 38.53 7.12 10.41
N TYR A 32 38.64 5.88 9.90
CA TYR A 32 38.30 5.55 8.52
C TYR A 32 36.78 5.37 8.33
N SER A 33 36.05 4.91 9.37
CA SER A 33 34.57 4.89 9.37
C SER A 33 33.96 6.26 9.65
N ASP A 34 34.60 7.10 10.46
CA ASP A 34 34.17 8.50 10.66
C ASP A 34 34.40 9.37 9.42
N ASN A 35 35.28 8.95 8.50
CA ASN A 35 35.42 9.57 7.18
C ASN A 35 34.32 9.15 6.17
N TRP A 36 33.44 8.22 6.54
CA TRP A 36 32.23 7.90 5.76
C TRP A 36 31.00 8.66 6.24
N SER A 37 30.87 8.93 7.54
CA SER A 37 29.79 9.79 8.07
C SER A 37 29.99 11.27 7.70
N ASN A 38 31.24 11.75 7.65
CA ASN A 38 31.55 13.13 7.26
C ASN A 38 31.55 13.40 5.74
N ARG A 39 31.11 12.44 4.91
CA ARG A 39 30.94 12.61 3.46
C ARG A 39 29.48 12.72 3.01
N ILE A 40 28.54 12.81 3.95
CA ILE A 40 27.27 13.50 3.70
C ILE A 40 27.57 14.96 3.95
N GLN A 41 28.00 15.65 2.89
CA GLN A 41 27.92 17.09 2.86
C GLN A 41 26.47 17.42 3.23
N GLN A 42 26.23 17.99 4.41
CA GLN A 42 25.06 18.82 4.63
C GLN A 42 25.13 19.86 3.52
N VAL A 43 24.46 19.56 2.42
CA VAL A 43 24.07 20.59 1.49
C VAL A 43 23.00 21.33 2.26
N ASP A 44 23.44 22.31 3.06
CA ASP A 44 22.58 23.38 3.51
C ASP A 44 22.14 24.09 2.24
N ILE A 45 21.10 23.56 1.61
CA ILE A 45 20.41 24.26 0.54
C ILE A 45 19.64 25.35 1.27
N GLU A 46 20.31 26.48 1.52
CA GLU A 46 19.61 27.76 1.57
C GLU A 46 19.01 27.98 0.18
N VAL A 47 17.87 27.32 -0.08
CA VAL A 47 17.02 27.62 -1.21
C VAL A 47 16.51 29.02 -0.93
N SER A 48 17.16 30.02 -1.51
CA SER A 48 16.53 31.29 -1.79
C SER A 48 15.35 31.02 -2.74
N GLU A 49 14.21 30.60 -2.17
CA GLU A 49 12.99 30.23 -2.90
C GLU A 49 12.52 31.36 -3.83
N LYS A 50 12.90 32.60 -3.55
CA LYS A 50 12.45 33.74 -4.37
C LYS A 50 13.24 33.93 -5.68
N ASN A 51 14.49 33.47 -5.77
CA ASN A 51 15.33 33.78 -6.93
C ASN A 51 15.44 32.63 -7.96
N TYR A 52 15.17 31.38 -7.57
CA TYR A 52 15.28 30.24 -8.51
C TYR A 52 14.04 30.08 -9.41
N TYR A 53 12.83 30.37 -8.90
CA TYR A 53 11.60 30.26 -9.68
C TYR A 53 11.46 31.35 -10.75
N SER A 54 12.12 32.50 -10.59
CA SER A 54 12.01 33.62 -11.54
C SER A 54 12.78 33.39 -12.85
N SER A 55 13.76 32.49 -12.89
CA SER A 55 14.58 32.25 -14.09
C SER A 55 14.16 31.02 -14.92
N MET A 56 13.16 30.26 -14.47
CA MET A 56 12.69 29.04 -15.13
C MET A 56 11.40 29.20 -15.96
N SER A 57 10.72 30.35 -15.87
CA SER A 57 9.48 30.58 -16.62
C SER A 57 9.77 31.29 -17.94
N LYS A 58 9.88 30.52 -19.02
CA LYS A 58 9.77 31.03 -20.38
C LYS A 58 8.36 30.76 -20.87
N ASP A 59 7.71 31.77 -21.46
CA ASP A 59 6.37 31.62 -22.02
C ASP A 59 6.30 30.42 -22.97
N GLY A 60 5.29 29.56 -22.79
CA GLY A 60 5.09 28.33 -23.55
C GLY A 60 5.87 27.10 -23.05
N TYR A 61 6.64 27.20 -21.96
CA TYR A 61 7.39 26.07 -21.39
C TYR A 61 6.99 25.78 -19.94
N LEU A 62 6.76 24.50 -19.65
CA LEU A 62 6.59 23.95 -18.29
C LEU A 62 7.93 23.91 -17.55
N VAL A 63 9.01 23.55 -18.26
CA VAL A 63 10.39 23.55 -17.76
C VAL A 63 11.28 24.16 -18.82
N TRP A 64 12.09 25.15 -18.42
CA TRP A 64 13.06 25.78 -19.30
C TRP A 64 14.45 25.81 -18.63
N THR A 65 15.29 24.86 -19.01
CA THR A 65 16.71 24.79 -18.61
C THR A 65 17.58 24.48 -19.83
N PRO A 66 18.90 24.73 -19.80
CA PRO A 66 19.79 24.40 -20.91
C PRO A 66 19.77 22.92 -21.33
N SER A 67 19.54 22.02 -20.37
CA SER A 67 19.57 20.57 -20.60
C SER A 67 18.18 19.95 -20.80
N CYS A 68 17.12 20.63 -20.36
CA CYS A 68 15.75 20.12 -20.41
C CYS A 68 14.78 21.26 -20.72
N GLN A 69 14.06 21.12 -21.82
CA GLN A 69 13.04 22.05 -22.28
C GLN A 69 11.75 21.27 -22.50
N ILE A 70 10.77 21.47 -21.61
CA ILE A 70 9.46 20.80 -21.67
C ILE A 70 8.42 21.85 -22.02
N PRO A 71 7.74 21.76 -23.18
CA PRO A 71 6.68 22.70 -23.54
C PRO A 71 5.46 22.53 -22.63
N GLU A 72 4.76 23.64 -22.36
CA GLU A 72 3.44 23.60 -21.72
C GLU A 72 2.40 23.28 -22.80
N ILE A 73 1.79 22.09 -22.72
CA ILE A 73 0.77 21.64 -23.68
C ILE A 73 -0.61 22.04 -23.16
N ASP A 74 -1.43 22.68 -24.00
CA ASP A 74 -2.82 22.99 -23.67
C ASP A 74 -3.63 21.69 -23.51
N PRO A 75 -4.17 21.40 -22.30
CA PRO A 75 -5.00 20.23 -22.09
C PRO A 75 -6.30 20.23 -22.91
N TYR A 76 -6.74 21.36 -23.47
CA TYR A 76 -7.99 21.50 -24.23
C TYR A 76 -7.77 21.88 -25.70
N ASP A 77 -6.58 21.62 -26.23
CA ASP A 77 -6.24 21.97 -27.61
C ASP A 77 -7.30 21.45 -28.61
N PRO A 78 -7.77 22.26 -29.58
CA PRO A 78 -8.78 21.85 -30.54
C PRO A 78 -8.45 20.56 -31.32
N SER A 79 -7.17 20.24 -31.52
CA SER A 79 -6.71 19.06 -32.25
C SER A 79 -7.13 17.73 -31.60
N ILE A 80 -7.29 17.69 -30.28
CA ILE A 80 -7.67 16.47 -29.55
C ILE A 80 -9.17 16.35 -29.34
N LYS A 81 -9.97 17.35 -29.72
CA LYS A 81 -11.42 17.39 -29.45
C LYS A 81 -12.15 16.14 -29.94
N ASN A 82 -11.75 15.59 -31.09
CA ASN A 82 -12.34 14.40 -31.68
C ASN A 82 -11.87 13.09 -31.02
N MET A 83 -10.83 13.15 -30.19
CA MET A 83 -10.29 12.00 -29.44
C MET A 83 -10.91 11.89 -28.03
N LEU A 84 -11.66 12.92 -27.60
CA LEU A 84 -12.28 12.96 -26.27
C LEU A 84 -13.68 12.34 -26.33
N SER A 85 -13.87 11.22 -25.63
CA SER A 85 -15.17 10.64 -25.35
C SER A 85 -15.53 10.84 -23.88
N ARG A 86 -16.81 11.04 -23.60
CA ARG A 86 -17.32 10.94 -22.23
C ARG A 86 -17.85 9.54 -22.01
N SER A 87 -17.37 8.88 -20.96
CA SER A 87 -17.96 7.64 -20.50
C SER A 87 -19.33 7.90 -19.86
N ASP A 88 -20.22 6.93 -19.97
CA ASP A 88 -21.49 6.98 -19.26
C ASP A 88 -21.26 7.00 -17.74
N PRO A 89 -22.09 7.72 -16.97
CA PRO A 89 -21.95 7.77 -15.53
C PRO A 89 -22.20 6.40 -14.91
N ILE A 90 -21.43 6.08 -13.87
CA ILE A 90 -21.64 4.86 -13.07
C ILE A 90 -23.01 4.97 -12.39
N ILE A 91 -23.90 4.02 -12.68
CA ILE A 91 -25.22 3.94 -12.05
C ILE A 91 -25.09 3.14 -10.76
N CYS A 92 -24.94 3.83 -9.64
CA CYS A 92 -24.91 3.20 -8.32
C CYS A 92 -26.28 2.66 -7.89
N SER A 93 -26.28 1.63 -7.04
CA SER A 93 -27.49 1.17 -6.35
C SER A 93 -28.16 2.32 -5.60
N LYS A 94 -29.49 2.34 -5.58
CA LYS A 94 -30.27 3.29 -4.77
C LYS A 94 -30.35 2.87 -3.30
N HIS A 95 -29.99 1.62 -3.00
CA HIS A 95 -30.09 1.03 -1.67
C HIS A 95 -28.74 1.14 -0.97
N GLY A 96 -28.74 1.51 0.31
CA GLY A 96 -27.53 1.48 1.14
C GLY A 96 -27.12 0.02 1.46
N PRO A 97 -25.87 -0.23 1.83
CA PRO A 97 -25.39 -1.58 2.13
C PRO A 97 -26.17 -2.22 3.29
N LEU A 98 -26.68 -3.45 3.10
CA LEU A 98 -27.43 -4.18 4.13
C LEU A 98 -26.52 -4.68 5.27
N THR A 99 -25.25 -4.91 4.98
CA THR A 99 -24.28 -5.41 5.95
C THR A 99 -23.05 -4.53 5.97
N TYR A 100 -22.44 -4.42 7.14
CA TYR A 100 -21.22 -3.64 7.37
C TYR A 100 -20.33 -4.39 8.37
N VAL A 101 -19.07 -4.03 8.42
CA VAL A 101 -18.12 -4.55 9.40
C VAL A 101 -17.70 -3.44 10.34
N THR A 102 -17.64 -3.73 11.64
CA THR A 102 -17.22 -2.78 12.67
C THR A 102 -16.22 -3.43 13.61
N THR A 103 -15.39 -2.62 14.25
CA THR A 103 -14.54 -3.06 15.36
C THR A 103 -15.35 -3.02 16.65
N ARG A 104 -15.30 -4.08 17.45
CA ARG A 104 -16.02 -4.14 18.73
C ARG A 104 -15.27 -3.43 19.86
N ASP A 105 -13.95 -3.59 19.86
CA ASP A 105 -13.05 -2.98 20.84
C ASP A 105 -11.81 -2.42 20.14
N ASN A 106 -11.45 -1.18 20.45
CA ASN A 106 -10.24 -0.55 19.90
C ASN A 106 -8.95 -1.28 20.33
N SER A 107 -9.03 -2.03 21.45
CA SER A 107 -7.94 -2.78 22.07
C SER A 107 -7.72 -4.16 21.46
N THR A 108 -8.79 -4.96 21.29
CA THR A 108 -8.69 -6.35 20.79
C THR A 108 -8.59 -6.43 19.27
N SER A 109 -8.96 -5.37 18.56
CA SER A 109 -8.98 -5.34 17.09
C SER A 109 -9.82 -6.46 16.46
N SER A 110 -10.77 -7.05 17.20
CA SER A 110 -11.71 -8.01 16.64
C SER A 110 -12.80 -7.30 15.83
N TYR A 111 -13.11 -7.88 14.68
CA TYR A 111 -14.10 -7.37 13.75
C TYR A 111 -15.40 -8.16 13.87
N SER A 112 -16.53 -7.45 13.90
CA SER A 112 -17.86 -8.02 13.85
C SER A 112 -18.53 -7.69 12.52
N LEU A 113 -19.04 -8.70 11.83
CA LEU A 113 -19.94 -8.52 10.69
C LEU A 113 -21.36 -8.30 11.23
N MET A 114 -22.00 -7.22 10.78
CA MET A 114 -23.32 -6.81 11.25
C MET A 114 -24.32 -6.65 10.10
N ILE A 115 -25.60 -6.91 10.42
CA ILE A 115 -26.73 -6.56 9.56
C ILE A 115 -27.32 -5.24 10.01
N ASP A 116 -27.36 -4.25 9.12
CA ASP A 116 -28.07 -3.00 9.37
C ASP A 116 -29.58 -3.25 9.35
N SER A 117 -30.17 -3.27 10.54
CA SER A 117 -31.62 -3.48 10.73
C SER A 117 -32.45 -2.37 10.07
N GLY A 118 -31.92 -1.16 9.93
CA GLY A 118 -32.55 -0.03 9.24
C GLY A 118 -32.59 -0.19 7.72
N MET A 119 -31.70 -1.00 7.15
CA MET A 119 -31.68 -1.28 5.72
C MET A 119 -32.58 -2.47 5.33
N ILE A 120 -32.98 -3.34 6.27
CA ILE A 120 -33.78 -4.55 5.99
C ILE A 120 -35.04 -4.23 5.17
N SER A 121 -35.76 -3.15 5.50
CA SER A 121 -36.99 -2.77 4.79
C SER A 121 -36.77 -2.34 3.33
N GLN A 122 -35.54 -1.99 2.94
CA GLN A 122 -35.20 -1.70 1.54
C GLN A 122 -35.01 -2.98 0.72
N TYR A 123 -34.70 -4.10 1.37
CA TYR A 123 -34.40 -5.38 0.72
C TYR A 123 -35.52 -6.42 0.85
N VAL A 124 -36.28 -6.38 1.94
CA VAL A 124 -37.29 -7.40 2.28
C VAL A 124 -38.62 -6.77 2.68
N PRO A 125 -39.75 -7.17 2.06
CA PRO A 125 -41.08 -6.73 2.48
C PRO A 125 -41.45 -7.21 3.90
N PRO A 126 -42.31 -6.48 4.65
CA PRO A 126 -42.65 -6.81 6.04
C PRO A 126 -43.19 -8.23 6.30
N HIS A 127 -43.80 -8.86 5.28
CA HIS A 127 -44.38 -10.21 5.39
C HIS A 127 -43.40 -11.34 5.05
N GLN A 128 -42.14 -11.03 4.78
CA GLN A 128 -41.10 -11.99 4.44
C GLN A 128 -40.00 -11.98 5.50
N LYS A 129 -39.29 -13.10 5.63
CA LYS A 129 -38.15 -13.21 6.54
C LYS A 129 -36.84 -13.16 5.74
N LEU A 130 -35.88 -12.40 6.27
CA LEU A 130 -34.51 -12.34 5.80
C LEU A 130 -33.70 -13.49 6.41
N PHE A 131 -32.90 -14.16 5.58
CA PHE A 131 -31.95 -15.18 6.00
C PHE A 131 -30.59 -14.85 5.39
N CYS A 132 -29.62 -14.51 6.22
CA CYS A 132 -28.27 -14.22 5.78
C CYS A 132 -27.32 -15.34 6.17
N CYS A 133 -26.31 -15.54 5.35
CA CYS A 133 -25.15 -16.36 5.68
C CYS A 133 -23.89 -15.70 5.12
N TYR A 134 -22.77 -16.02 5.73
CA TYR A 134 -21.46 -15.55 5.30
C TYR A 134 -20.56 -16.75 4.98
N SER A 135 -19.68 -16.57 4.00
CA SER A 135 -18.62 -17.51 3.63
C SER A 135 -17.30 -16.78 3.64
N ILE A 136 -16.24 -17.46 4.04
CA ILE A 136 -14.89 -16.95 4.02
C ILE A 136 -14.25 -17.31 2.68
N VAL A 137 -13.65 -16.31 2.05
CA VAL A 137 -12.89 -16.48 0.81
C VAL A 137 -11.41 -16.56 1.18
N THR A 138 -10.79 -17.70 0.90
CA THR A 138 -9.36 -17.90 1.16
C THR A 138 -8.61 -18.13 -0.14
N ARG A 139 -7.43 -17.52 -0.26
CA ARG A 139 -6.52 -17.76 -1.38
C ARG A 139 -5.97 -19.19 -1.29
N VAL A 140 -5.90 -19.88 -2.43
CA VAL A 140 -5.27 -21.20 -2.50
C VAL A 140 -3.78 -21.03 -2.79
N THR A 141 -2.92 -21.52 -1.91
CA THR A 141 -1.47 -21.47 -2.12
C THR A 141 -1.07 -22.45 -3.22
N VAL A 142 -0.45 -21.94 -4.29
CA VAL A 142 0.11 -22.72 -5.39
C VAL A 142 1.63 -22.78 -5.23
N SER A 143 2.24 -23.96 -5.39
CA SER A 143 3.70 -24.07 -5.37
C SER A 143 4.32 -23.25 -6.50
N THR A 144 5.52 -22.70 -6.27
CA THR A 144 6.26 -21.92 -7.27
C THR A 144 6.54 -22.69 -8.56
N GLU A 145 6.64 -24.03 -8.47
CA GLU A 145 6.84 -24.93 -9.60
C GLU A 145 5.60 -25.04 -10.51
N ASN A 146 4.41 -24.82 -9.96
CA ASN A 146 3.12 -24.90 -10.66
C ASN A 146 2.47 -23.52 -10.90
N TYR A 147 3.20 -22.44 -10.61
CA TYR A 147 2.68 -21.08 -10.76
C TYR A 147 2.48 -20.73 -12.24
N ASN A 148 1.22 -20.59 -12.64
CA ASN A 148 0.81 -20.14 -13.97
C ASN A 148 0.02 -18.81 -13.88
N SER A 149 -0.31 -18.22 -15.01
CA SER A 149 -1.06 -16.95 -15.09
C SER A 149 -2.46 -17.00 -14.45
N SER A 150 -2.97 -18.20 -14.13
CA SER A 150 -4.28 -18.39 -13.49
C SER A 150 -4.18 -18.67 -11.99
N ALA A 151 -2.97 -18.71 -11.42
CA ALA A 151 -2.77 -19.01 -10.00
C ALA A 151 -3.49 -17.99 -9.08
N ASP A 152 -3.59 -16.73 -9.50
CA ASP A 152 -4.28 -15.68 -8.75
C ASP A 152 -5.81 -15.80 -8.81
N ASN A 153 -6.35 -16.60 -9.74
CA ASN A 153 -7.78 -16.90 -9.83
C ASN A 153 -8.20 -18.08 -8.93
N LEU A 154 -7.27 -18.69 -8.21
CA LEU A 154 -7.54 -19.84 -7.34
C LEU A 154 -7.88 -19.39 -5.92
N TYR A 155 -9.16 -19.53 -5.57
CA TYR A 155 -9.69 -19.27 -4.24
C TYR A 155 -10.62 -20.40 -3.82
N SER A 156 -10.78 -20.59 -2.51
CA SER A 156 -11.81 -21.45 -1.94
C SER A 156 -12.81 -20.63 -1.16
N ILE A 157 -14.08 -21.02 -1.27
CA ILE A 157 -15.19 -20.42 -0.52
C ILE A 157 -15.63 -21.43 0.53
N SER A 158 -15.65 -21.03 1.80
CA SER A 158 -16.12 -21.88 2.89
C SER A 158 -17.63 -22.14 2.80
N THR A 159 -18.12 -23.09 3.61
CA THR A 159 -19.55 -23.27 3.82
C THR A 159 -20.21 -21.99 4.30
N CYS A 160 -21.41 -21.70 3.80
CA CYS A 160 -22.15 -20.49 4.17
C CYS A 160 -22.74 -20.64 5.58
N ASN A 161 -22.13 -19.98 6.55
CA ASN A 161 -22.50 -20.01 7.96
C ASN A 161 -23.62 -19.00 8.21
N LYS A 162 -24.73 -19.46 8.79
CA LYS A 162 -25.90 -18.60 9.06
C LYS A 162 -25.60 -17.66 10.21
N PHE A 163 -26.04 -16.42 10.10
CA PHE A 163 -25.99 -15.42 11.16
C PHE A 163 -27.23 -14.52 11.09
N ASP A 164 -27.69 -14.03 12.25
CA ASP A 164 -28.97 -13.31 12.35
C ASP A 164 -28.82 -11.79 12.45
N LYS A 165 -27.88 -11.30 13.28
CA LYS A 165 -27.65 -9.85 13.48
C LYS A 165 -26.18 -9.49 13.47
N GLU A 166 -25.38 -10.28 14.17
CA GLU A 166 -23.96 -10.07 14.36
C GLU A 166 -23.25 -11.43 14.38
N VAL A 167 -22.04 -11.46 13.84
CA VAL A 167 -21.08 -12.55 14.02
C VAL A 167 -19.70 -11.94 14.20
N GLU A 168 -18.96 -12.45 15.19
CA GLU A 168 -17.55 -12.09 15.40
C GLU A 168 -16.69 -12.88 14.42
N LEU A 169 -15.77 -12.20 13.75
CA LEU A 169 -14.87 -12.78 12.77
C LEU A 169 -13.58 -13.24 13.44
N GLU A 170 -13.11 -14.42 13.05
CA GLU A 170 -11.84 -14.95 13.53
C GLU A 170 -10.64 -14.17 12.94
N PRO A 171 -9.46 -14.17 13.59
CA PRO A 171 -8.31 -13.38 13.15
C PRO A 171 -7.79 -13.70 11.74
N ASN A 172 -8.11 -14.86 11.18
CA ASN A 172 -7.74 -15.29 9.82
C ASN A 172 -8.87 -15.09 8.79
N GLU A 173 -10.02 -14.57 9.19
CA GLU A 173 -11.17 -14.30 8.33
C GLU A 173 -11.09 -12.89 7.75
N GLU A 174 -10.27 -12.72 6.72
CA GLU A 174 -10.01 -11.41 6.10
C GLU A 174 -11.03 -11.02 5.02
N PHE A 175 -11.54 -12.00 4.27
CA PHE A 175 -12.43 -11.79 3.13
C PHE A 175 -13.74 -12.52 3.32
N ILE A 176 -14.85 -11.77 3.38
CA ILE A 176 -16.15 -12.27 3.81
C ILE A 176 -17.18 -12.03 2.72
N LEU A 177 -17.68 -13.10 2.12
CA LEU A 177 -18.78 -13.08 1.17
C LEU A 177 -20.11 -13.25 1.89
N VAL A 178 -21.00 -12.27 1.80
CA VAL A 178 -22.31 -12.29 2.44
C VAL A 178 -23.39 -12.49 1.40
N LYS A 179 -24.27 -13.47 1.62
CA LYS A 179 -25.47 -13.69 0.80
C LYS A 179 -26.70 -13.69 1.68
N CYS A 180 -27.69 -12.90 1.32
CA CYS A 180 -28.98 -12.90 1.98
C CYS A 180 -30.12 -13.24 1.04
N HIS A 181 -31.06 -14.00 1.60
CA HIS A 181 -32.21 -14.53 0.91
C HIS A 181 -33.49 -14.10 1.61
N SER A 182 -34.50 -13.73 0.83
CA SER A 182 -35.84 -13.53 1.33
C SER A 182 -36.69 -14.77 1.13
N LYS A 183 -37.48 -15.14 2.15
CA LYS A 183 -38.45 -16.24 2.07
C LYS A 183 -39.83 -15.75 2.52
N LYS A 184 -40.86 -16.05 1.72
CA LYS A 184 -42.26 -15.89 2.15
C LYS A 184 -42.59 -16.88 3.26
N THR A 185 -43.47 -16.49 4.17
CA THR A 185 -43.95 -17.30 5.31
C THR A 185 -44.73 -18.57 4.92
N SER A 186 -45.13 -18.72 3.65
CA SER A 186 -45.76 -19.95 3.14
C SER A 186 -44.73 -21.04 2.84
N LYS A 187 -45.03 -22.29 3.26
CA LYS A 187 -44.14 -23.47 3.23
C LYS A 187 -43.63 -23.87 1.83
N SER A 188 -44.25 -23.39 0.75
CA SER A 188 -43.94 -23.74 -0.65
C SER A 188 -43.02 -22.74 -1.39
N SER A 189 -42.54 -21.71 -0.71
CA SER A 189 -41.92 -20.57 -1.39
C SER A 189 -40.41 -20.75 -1.60
N LYS A 190 -39.96 -20.63 -2.85
CA LYS A 190 -38.52 -20.57 -3.18
C LYS A 190 -37.88 -19.36 -2.50
N GLN A 191 -36.65 -19.55 -2.01
CA GLN A 191 -35.81 -18.45 -1.53
C GLN A 191 -35.35 -17.60 -2.71
N LYS A 192 -35.40 -16.28 -2.57
CA LYS A 192 -34.88 -15.32 -3.57
C LYS A 192 -33.67 -14.61 -2.98
N GLU A 193 -32.53 -14.63 -3.68
CA GLU A 193 -31.36 -13.80 -3.33
C GLU A 193 -31.75 -12.33 -3.47
N VAL A 194 -31.58 -11.57 -2.38
CA VAL A 194 -31.91 -10.14 -2.32
C VAL A 194 -30.70 -9.26 -2.07
N TYR A 195 -29.60 -9.84 -1.59
CA TYR A 195 -28.37 -9.13 -1.28
C TYR A 195 -27.18 -10.07 -1.41
N ASN A 196 -26.13 -9.57 -2.04
CA ASN A 196 -24.87 -10.26 -2.26
C ASN A 196 -23.77 -9.19 -2.24
N ASN A 197 -22.88 -9.28 -1.26
CA ASN A 197 -21.82 -8.31 -1.09
C ASN A 197 -20.59 -8.97 -0.45
N MET A 198 -19.42 -8.36 -0.64
CA MET A 198 -18.15 -8.81 -0.10
C MET A 198 -17.57 -7.75 0.84
N HIS A 199 -17.01 -8.19 1.95
CA HIS A 199 -16.30 -7.37 2.92
C HIS A 199 -14.84 -7.80 2.99
N ALA A 200 -13.94 -6.85 3.20
CA ALA A 200 -12.54 -7.09 3.48
C ALA A 200 -12.15 -6.38 4.77
N VAL A 201 -11.44 -7.07 5.66
CA VAL A 201 -10.92 -6.51 6.91
C VAL A 201 -9.40 -6.65 6.95
N VAL A 202 -8.74 -5.67 7.58
CA VAL A 202 -7.29 -5.71 7.80
C VAL A 202 -7.02 -6.07 9.24
N GLN A 203 -6.85 -7.37 9.49
CA GLN A 203 -6.59 -7.89 10.84
C GLN A 203 -5.18 -7.50 11.30
N LYS A 204 -5.06 -7.07 12.56
CA LYS A 204 -3.75 -6.77 13.15
C LYS A 204 -3.02 -8.07 13.45
N LYS A 205 -2.00 -8.38 12.64
CA LYS A 205 -1.11 -9.52 12.90
C LYS A 205 -0.30 -9.27 14.17
N GLU A 206 -0.01 -10.33 14.91
CA GLU A 206 0.78 -10.26 16.16
C GLU A 206 2.11 -9.52 15.96
N SER A 207 2.81 -9.79 14.85
CA SER A 207 4.06 -9.10 14.51
C SER A 207 3.92 -7.58 14.35
N ILE A 208 2.75 -7.11 13.92
CA ILE A 208 2.44 -5.68 13.81
C ILE A 208 2.11 -5.10 15.17
N ILE A 209 1.39 -5.84 16.02
CA ILE A 209 1.09 -5.45 17.39
C ILE A 209 2.40 -5.25 18.17
N SER A 210 3.29 -6.24 18.16
CA SER A 210 4.59 -6.13 18.84
C SER A 210 5.41 -4.94 18.31
N LYS A 211 5.39 -4.70 16.99
CA LYS A 211 6.07 -3.57 16.37
C LYS A 211 5.51 -2.22 16.83
N LEU A 212 4.19 -2.09 16.92
CA LEU A 212 3.54 -0.88 17.42
C LEU A 212 3.88 -0.63 18.89
N GLU A 213 3.90 -1.66 19.72
CA GLU A 213 4.29 -1.56 21.13
C GLU A 213 5.76 -1.13 21.30
N GLU A 214 6.67 -1.67 20.50
CA GLU A 214 8.06 -1.24 20.48
C GLU A 214 8.22 0.22 20.07
N ASN A 215 7.48 0.67 19.05
CA ASN A 215 7.52 2.06 18.62
C ASN A 215 7.00 3.00 19.71
N ASN A 216 5.90 2.66 20.37
CA ASN A 216 5.33 3.48 21.45
C ASN A 216 6.34 3.66 22.60
N LYS A 217 7.12 2.62 22.91
CA LYS A 217 8.21 2.71 23.90
C LYS A 217 9.35 3.61 23.44
N ARG A 218 9.66 3.63 22.14
CA ARG A 218 10.73 4.50 21.57
C ARG A 218 10.29 5.95 21.47
N GLU A 219 9.04 6.22 21.08
CA GLU A 219 8.47 7.58 21.03
C GLU A 219 8.36 8.23 22.41
N SER A 220 8.19 7.46 23.49
CA SER A 220 8.32 8.03 24.85
C SER A 220 9.74 8.48 25.21
N CYS A 221 10.76 8.10 24.44
CA CYS A 221 12.16 8.41 24.66
C CYS A 221 12.74 9.40 23.64
N GLU A 222 12.11 9.58 22.48
CA GLU A 222 12.52 10.49 21.40
C GLU A 222 11.41 11.51 21.10
N ASP A 223 11.72 12.80 21.19
CA ASP A 223 10.77 13.91 20.98
C ASP A 223 10.42 14.16 19.49
N SER A 224 10.72 13.20 18.60
CA SER A 224 10.48 13.34 17.15
C SER A 224 9.22 12.59 16.71
N ARG A 225 8.12 13.33 16.54
CA ARG A 225 6.88 12.81 15.96
C ARG A 225 7.10 12.32 14.52
N LYS A 226 6.80 11.05 14.24
CA LYS A 226 6.85 10.48 12.88
C LYS A 226 5.64 10.92 12.03
N LEU A 227 5.84 11.04 10.72
CA LEU A 227 4.79 11.40 9.76
C LEU A 227 4.19 10.15 9.11
N ASN A 228 2.86 10.08 9.00
CA ASN A 228 2.23 9.09 8.14
C ASN A 228 2.42 9.48 6.68
N VAL A 229 2.85 8.52 5.85
CA VAL A 229 3.08 8.72 4.42
C VAL A 229 2.12 7.84 3.64
N ILE A 230 1.38 8.45 2.70
CA ILE A 230 0.49 7.75 1.78
C ILE A 230 0.94 8.09 0.36
N LEU A 231 1.17 7.07 -0.45
CA LEU A 231 1.43 7.19 -1.87
C LEU A 231 0.20 6.71 -2.63
N VAL A 232 -0.41 7.59 -3.43
CA VAL A 232 -1.58 7.27 -4.26
C VAL A 232 -1.16 7.33 -5.73
N GLY A 233 -1.28 6.21 -6.42
CA GLY A 233 -1.07 6.12 -7.87
C GLY A 233 -2.41 6.11 -8.60
N LEU A 234 -2.49 6.81 -9.72
CA LEU A 234 -3.60 6.69 -10.68
C LEU A 234 -3.03 6.13 -11.98
N ASP A 235 -3.45 4.91 -12.34
CA ASP A 235 -2.91 4.27 -13.53
C ASP A 235 -3.42 4.95 -14.82
N SER A 236 -2.57 4.98 -15.84
CA SER A 236 -2.86 5.51 -17.18
C SER A 236 -3.32 6.99 -17.21
N MET A 237 -3.01 7.77 -16.17
CA MET A 237 -3.38 9.18 -16.07
C MET A 237 -2.21 10.12 -16.37
N SER A 238 -2.33 10.88 -17.46
CA SER A 238 -1.43 12.01 -17.73
C SER A 238 -1.88 13.26 -16.98
N ARG A 239 -0.97 14.23 -16.80
CA ARG A 239 -1.30 15.55 -16.24
C ARG A 239 -2.46 16.23 -16.99
N SER A 240 -2.42 16.24 -18.32
CA SER A 240 -3.48 16.85 -19.13
C SER A 240 -4.81 16.10 -19.01
N SER A 241 -4.77 14.76 -18.91
CA SER A 241 -5.96 13.95 -18.64
C SER A 241 -6.56 14.26 -17.26
N LEU A 242 -5.73 14.42 -16.22
CA LEU A 242 -6.18 14.78 -14.88
C LEU A 242 -6.91 16.14 -14.86
N ILE A 243 -6.35 17.14 -15.55
CA ILE A 243 -6.96 18.47 -15.68
C ILE A 243 -8.34 18.38 -16.36
N ARG A 244 -8.46 17.59 -17.44
CA ARG A 244 -9.71 17.44 -18.17
C ARG A 244 -10.77 16.62 -17.43
N LEU A 245 -10.39 15.47 -16.89
CA LEU A 245 -11.31 14.45 -16.38
C LEU A 245 -11.63 14.65 -14.90
N MET A 246 -10.75 15.29 -14.13
CA MET A 246 -10.91 15.51 -12.69
C MET A 246 -10.73 16.99 -12.31
N PRO A 247 -11.45 17.94 -12.94
CA PRO A 247 -11.23 19.38 -12.74
C PRO A 247 -11.49 19.83 -11.30
N ASN A 248 -12.46 19.21 -10.62
CA ASN A 248 -12.74 19.49 -9.21
C ASN A 248 -11.58 19.05 -8.30
N THR A 249 -10.97 17.90 -8.58
CA THR A 249 -9.78 17.41 -7.86
C THR A 249 -8.60 18.34 -8.08
N VAL A 250 -8.32 18.72 -9.32
CA VAL A 250 -7.23 19.66 -9.64
C VAL A 250 -7.44 21.02 -8.96
N SER A 251 -8.67 21.54 -8.99
CA SER A 251 -9.01 22.75 -8.26
C SER A 251 -8.74 22.59 -6.76
N HIS A 252 -9.23 21.52 -6.15
CA HIS A 252 -9.01 21.25 -4.72
C HIS A 252 -7.51 21.18 -4.36
N LEU A 253 -6.70 20.45 -5.12
CA LEU A 253 -5.26 20.33 -4.85
C LEU A 253 -4.57 21.70 -4.90
N ARG A 254 -4.86 22.50 -5.95
CA ARG A 254 -4.28 23.85 -6.11
C ARG A 254 -4.67 24.80 -4.98
N HIS A 255 -5.92 24.76 -4.54
CA HIS A 255 -6.39 25.63 -3.45
C HIS A 255 -5.82 25.24 -2.08
N ASN A 256 -5.50 23.96 -1.86
CA ASN A 256 -5.00 23.45 -0.57
C ASN A 256 -3.47 23.40 -0.48
N GLY A 257 -2.76 24.16 -1.33
CA GLY A 257 -1.31 24.32 -1.23
C GLY A 257 -0.50 23.07 -1.62
N TRP A 258 -1.07 22.17 -2.44
CA TRP A 258 -0.32 21.04 -2.96
C TRP A 258 0.74 21.49 -3.98
N THR A 259 1.94 20.95 -3.85
CA THR A 259 3.05 21.22 -4.78
C THR A 259 2.99 20.29 -5.98
N GLU A 260 2.77 20.87 -7.16
CA GLU A 260 2.90 20.16 -8.43
C GLU A 260 4.37 20.03 -8.83
N LEU A 261 4.86 18.79 -8.96
CA LEU A 261 6.22 18.48 -9.43
C LEU A 261 6.30 18.63 -10.95
N LYS A 262 6.26 19.87 -11.44
CA LYS A 262 6.34 20.19 -12.87
C LYS A 262 7.62 19.63 -13.49
N GLY A 263 7.47 18.95 -14.62
CA GLY A 263 8.57 18.30 -15.33
C GLY A 263 8.94 16.91 -14.83
N TYR A 264 8.39 16.46 -13.69
CA TYR A 264 8.46 15.05 -13.33
C TYR A 264 7.75 14.21 -14.40
N ASN A 265 8.43 13.19 -14.90
CA ASN A 265 7.96 12.41 -16.05
C ASN A 265 8.26 10.92 -15.86
N LYS A 266 7.52 10.11 -16.61
CA LYS A 266 7.70 8.66 -16.68
C LYS A 266 9.07 8.33 -17.29
N ILE A 267 9.70 7.26 -16.81
CA ILE A 267 10.97 6.73 -17.33
C ILE A 267 10.77 5.59 -18.33
N GLY A 268 9.54 5.08 -18.45
CA GLY A 268 9.19 4.01 -19.38
C GLY A 268 7.73 4.11 -19.83
N ASP A 269 7.36 3.32 -20.84
CA ASP A 269 6.03 3.42 -21.43
C ASP A 269 4.93 2.75 -20.62
N ASN A 270 5.26 1.66 -19.93
CA ASN A 270 4.32 0.85 -19.17
C ASN A 270 4.34 1.17 -17.68
N THR A 271 3.30 0.72 -16.96
CA THR A 271 3.16 0.90 -15.50
C THR A 271 4.35 0.33 -14.73
N PHE A 272 4.76 -0.91 -15.05
CA PHE A 272 5.82 -1.63 -14.32
C PHE A 272 7.15 -0.86 -14.18
N PRO A 273 7.84 -0.41 -15.25
CA PRO A 273 9.12 0.29 -15.10
C PRO A 273 9.02 1.58 -14.29
N ASN A 274 7.93 2.33 -14.42
CA ASN A 274 7.72 3.58 -13.70
C ASN A 274 7.47 3.32 -12.21
N LEU A 275 6.61 2.35 -11.91
CA LEU A 275 6.29 1.98 -10.54
C LEU A 275 7.51 1.39 -9.83
N MET A 276 8.29 0.56 -10.51
CA MET A 276 9.53 0.02 -9.97
C MET A 276 10.54 1.12 -9.62
N ALA A 277 10.73 2.10 -10.49
CA ALA A 277 11.65 3.21 -10.20
C ALA A 277 11.24 4.02 -8.97
N ILE A 278 9.94 4.27 -8.77
CA ILE A 278 9.44 4.96 -7.58
C ILE A 278 9.65 4.12 -6.32
N LEU A 279 9.36 2.81 -6.41
CA LEU A 279 9.33 1.95 -5.24
C LEU A 279 10.68 1.37 -4.84
N THR A 280 11.65 1.26 -5.75
CA THR A 280 12.98 0.73 -5.42
C THR A 280 14.10 1.73 -5.64
N GLY A 281 13.86 2.80 -6.40
CA GLY A 281 14.90 3.72 -6.84
C GLY A 281 15.73 3.19 -8.02
N TYR A 282 15.35 2.04 -8.61
CA TYR A 282 16.12 1.38 -9.69
C TYR A 282 15.30 1.21 -10.96
N SER A 283 15.97 1.28 -12.10
CA SER A 283 15.41 0.85 -13.38
C SER A 283 15.23 -0.67 -13.43
N VAL A 284 14.37 -1.15 -14.33
CA VAL A 284 14.14 -2.59 -14.54
C VAL A 284 15.46 -3.33 -14.84
N LYS A 285 16.31 -2.73 -15.67
CA LYS A 285 17.59 -3.33 -16.05
C LYS A 285 18.53 -3.46 -14.84
N GLU A 286 18.55 -2.49 -13.93
CA GLU A 286 19.36 -2.59 -12.71
C GLU A 286 18.80 -3.64 -11.76
N LEU A 287 17.47 -3.71 -11.61
CA LEU A 287 16.82 -4.74 -10.81
C LEU A 287 17.11 -6.15 -11.32
N GLU A 288 17.17 -6.34 -12.65
CA GLU A 288 17.54 -7.61 -13.26
C GLU A 288 18.93 -8.10 -12.86
N HIS A 289 19.87 -7.19 -12.62
CA HIS A 289 21.21 -7.56 -12.17
C HIS A 289 21.31 -7.66 -10.64
N LEU A 290 20.42 -6.98 -9.91
CA LEU A 290 20.48 -6.86 -8.45
C LEU A 290 19.73 -7.98 -7.71
N CYS A 291 18.45 -8.17 -8.03
CA CYS A 291 17.54 -8.98 -7.22
C CYS A 291 16.47 -9.74 -8.03
N TRP A 292 16.28 -9.39 -9.30
CA TRP A 292 15.19 -9.92 -10.13
C TRP A 292 15.68 -10.40 -11.50
N PRO A 293 16.51 -11.47 -11.58
CA PRO A 293 17.19 -11.89 -12.81
C PRO A 293 16.27 -12.34 -13.94
N GLY A 294 14.97 -12.47 -13.67
CA GLY A 294 13.99 -12.67 -14.71
C GLY A 294 12.59 -12.88 -14.16
N ARG A 295 11.61 -12.96 -15.07
CA ARG A 295 10.18 -13.05 -14.74
C ARG A 295 9.77 -14.27 -13.91
N LYS A 296 10.60 -15.31 -13.82
CA LYS A 296 10.37 -16.50 -12.99
C LYS A 296 10.89 -16.35 -11.56
N SER A 297 11.64 -15.29 -11.28
CA SER A 297 12.21 -15.01 -9.97
C SER A 297 11.26 -14.13 -9.17
N LYS A 298 11.28 -14.34 -7.84
CA LYS A 298 10.62 -13.47 -6.89
C LYS A 298 11.42 -12.17 -6.73
N MET A 299 10.74 -11.12 -6.30
CA MET A 299 11.29 -9.80 -6.00
C MET A 299 11.41 -9.58 -4.48
N ASP A 300 11.29 -10.66 -3.69
CA ASP A 300 11.33 -10.62 -2.23
C ASP A 300 12.62 -10.05 -1.65
N ASP A 301 13.70 -10.05 -2.43
CA ASP A 301 15.00 -9.51 -2.03
C ASP A 301 15.24 -8.09 -2.58
N CYS A 302 14.35 -7.56 -3.42
CA CYS A 302 14.51 -6.23 -3.99
C CYS A 302 14.35 -5.13 -2.94
N PRO A 303 15.07 -4.00 -3.07
CA PRO A 303 15.11 -2.93 -2.07
C PRO A 303 13.89 -2.01 -2.17
N PHE A 304 12.70 -2.56 -1.90
CA PHE A 304 11.48 -1.77 -1.92
C PHE A 304 11.43 -0.77 -0.77
N LEU A 305 10.90 0.43 -1.05
CA LEU A 305 10.78 1.57 -0.15
C LEU A 305 10.08 1.19 1.15
N TRP A 306 9.03 0.36 1.09
CA TRP A 306 8.35 -0.09 2.29
C TRP A 306 9.22 -0.93 3.23
N LYS A 307 10.29 -1.58 2.74
CA LYS A 307 11.23 -2.28 3.63
C LYS A 307 12.01 -1.30 4.48
N ASP A 308 12.39 -0.16 3.91
CA ASP A 308 13.12 0.89 4.61
C ASP A 308 12.21 1.54 5.66
N PHE A 309 10.99 1.90 5.27
CA PHE A 309 9.96 2.34 6.21
C PHE A 309 9.72 1.29 7.31
N SER A 310 9.60 0.02 6.95
CA SER A 310 9.39 -1.07 7.91
C SER A 310 10.56 -1.18 8.90
N ARG A 311 11.81 -1.09 8.46
CA ARG A 311 13.00 -1.08 9.35
C ARG A 311 12.99 0.11 10.31
N GLN A 312 12.46 1.26 9.89
CA GLN A 312 12.31 2.46 10.73
C GLN A 312 11.08 2.43 11.66
N GLY A 313 10.42 1.28 11.75
CA GLY A 313 9.28 1.06 12.64
C GLY A 313 7.92 1.30 12.00
N TYR A 314 7.81 1.80 10.77
CA TYR A 314 6.50 2.07 10.17
C TYR A 314 5.71 0.78 9.90
N VAL A 315 4.40 0.83 10.12
CA VAL A 315 3.48 -0.18 9.60
C VAL A 315 3.22 0.15 8.14
N THR A 316 3.45 -0.82 7.26
CA THR A 316 3.38 -0.63 5.81
C THR A 316 2.27 -1.47 5.21
N ALA A 317 1.58 -0.93 4.22
CA ALA A 317 0.53 -1.58 3.42
C ALA A 317 0.75 -1.27 1.94
N TYR A 318 0.39 -2.22 1.07
CA TYR A 318 0.34 -2.02 -0.39
C TYR A 318 -1.01 -2.51 -0.90
N VAL A 319 -1.63 -1.71 -1.76
CA VAL A 319 -2.99 -1.94 -2.27
C VAL A 319 -3.03 -1.62 -3.76
N GLU A 320 -3.66 -2.50 -4.53
CA GLU A 320 -3.92 -2.35 -5.96
C GLU A 320 -5.36 -2.82 -6.24
N ASP A 321 -6.07 -2.10 -7.10
CA ASP A 321 -7.51 -2.22 -7.31
C ASP A 321 -7.91 -2.94 -8.62
N GLU A 322 -6.95 -3.24 -9.50
CA GLU A 322 -7.17 -3.96 -10.75
C GLU A 322 -6.58 -5.39 -10.70
N PRO A 323 -7.40 -6.42 -10.39
CA PRO A 323 -6.93 -7.79 -10.26
C PRO A 323 -6.49 -8.42 -11.58
N GLU A 324 -6.92 -7.91 -12.75
CA GLU A 324 -6.56 -8.49 -14.05
C GLU A 324 -5.17 -8.06 -14.54
N ILE A 325 -4.63 -6.94 -14.05
CA ILE A 325 -3.39 -6.32 -14.54
C ILE A 325 -2.43 -5.99 -13.38
N VAL A 326 -2.41 -6.87 -12.39
CA VAL A 326 -1.64 -6.71 -11.15
C VAL A 326 -0.14 -6.58 -11.43
N THR A 327 0.47 -5.47 -11.02
CA THR A 327 1.83 -5.10 -11.44
C THR A 327 2.92 -5.73 -10.55
N ILE A 328 2.71 -5.78 -9.24
CA ILE A 328 3.74 -6.18 -8.25
C ILE A 328 3.46 -7.54 -7.58
N PRO A 329 2.23 -7.83 -7.11
CA PRO A 329 1.94 -9.06 -6.38
C PRO A 329 2.27 -10.38 -7.10
N LEU A 330 2.17 -10.43 -8.44
CA LEU A 330 2.56 -11.60 -9.24
C LEU A 330 4.03 -12.03 -9.04
N ARG A 331 4.85 -11.16 -8.43
CA ARG A 331 6.31 -11.30 -8.36
C ARG A 331 6.85 -11.27 -6.93
N LEU A 332 6.01 -11.14 -5.91
CA LEU A 332 6.40 -11.23 -4.50
C LEU A 332 5.97 -12.59 -3.91
N GLY A 333 6.79 -13.16 -3.03
CA GLY A 333 6.45 -14.31 -2.20
C GLY A 333 5.73 -13.88 -0.92
N GLU A 334 4.88 -14.79 -0.40
CA GLU A 334 3.99 -14.57 0.75
C GLU A 334 4.68 -14.06 2.03
N SER A 335 6.00 -14.24 2.18
CA SER A 335 6.72 -13.97 3.43
C SER A 335 7.19 -12.52 3.63
N ASN A 336 7.25 -11.69 2.57
CA ASN A 336 7.88 -10.35 2.62
C ASN A 336 7.00 -9.19 2.15
N VAL A 337 5.69 -9.42 1.97
CA VAL A 337 4.76 -8.37 1.58
C VAL A 337 4.27 -7.62 2.84
N PRO A 338 4.16 -6.28 2.81
CA PRO A 338 3.38 -5.53 3.80
C PRO A 338 1.96 -6.10 3.95
N LEU A 339 1.18 -5.67 4.96
CA LEU A 339 -0.24 -6.04 5.08
C LEU A 339 -0.90 -5.91 3.69
N TYR A 340 -1.29 -7.05 3.15
CA TYR A 340 -1.61 -7.21 1.74
C TYR A 340 -3.09 -7.48 1.60
N GLY A 341 -3.75 -6.73 0.74
CA GLY A 341 -5.07 -7.06 0.25
C GLY A 341 -5.16 -6.68 -1.22
N HIS A 342 -5.72 -7.57 -2.03
CA HIS A 342 -6.40 -7.13 -3.24
C HIS A 342 -7.70 -6.50 -2.78
N PHE A 343 -7.81 -5.19 -2.91
CA PHE A 343 -9.03 -4.49 -2.55
C PHE A 343 -9.74 -4.13 -3.84
N VAL A 344 -10.93 -4.70 -4.05
CA VAL A 344 -11.96 -3.87 -4.69
C VAL A 344 -12.29 -2.83 -3.62
N ILE A 345 -11.64 -1.66 -3.68
CA ILE A 345 -12.07 -0.53 -2.86
C ILE A 345 -13.45 -0.20 -3.41
N GLN A 346 -14.50 -0.68 -2.73
CA GLN A 346 -15.83 -0.12 -2.90
C GLN A 346 -15.73 1.32 -2.40
N LEU A 347 -15.39 2.24 -3.30
CA LEU A 347 -15.51 3.67 -3.07
C LEU A 347 -17.01 3.92 -2.90
N GLU A 348 -17.49 3.86 -1.66
CA GLU A 348 -18.81 4.34 -1.31
C GLU A 348 -18.83 5.85 -1.48
N VAL A 349 -19.09 6.29 -2.71
CA VAL A 349 -19.33 7.69 -3.03
C VAL A 349 -20.71 8.05 -2.48
N THR A 350 -20.77 8.33 -1.19
CA THR A 350 -21.96 8.90 -0.58
C THR A 350 -22.08 10.34 -1.05
N ARG A 351 -23.10 10.61 -1.88
CA ARG A 351 -23.49 11.98 -2.20
C ARG A 351 -24.00 12.62 -0.92
N LYS A 352 -23.15 13.42 -0.24
CA LYS A 352 -23.64 14.40 0.74
C LYS A 352 -24.69 15.25 0.01
N ARG A 353 -25.96 15.09 0.37
CA ARG A 353 -26.97 16.10 0.06
C ARG A 353 -26.47 17.37 0.73
N GLY A 354 -26.14 18.38 -0.07
CA GLY A 354 -25.92 19.72 0.45
C GLY A 354 -27.13 20.10 1.27
N VAL A 355 -26.91 20.46 2.54
CA VAL A 355 -27.84 21.28 3.28
C VAL A 355 -27.89 22.58 2.50
N GLY A 356 -29.05 22.87 1.92
CA GLY A 356 -29.28 24.16 1.28
C GLY A 356 -29.27 25.24 2.35
N ASP A 357 -28.45 26.25 2.14
CA ASP A 357 -28.69 27.59 2.66
C ASP A 357 -29.47 28.39 1.61
#